data_AF-A0A2E8FH07-F1
#
_entry.id   AF-A0A2E8FH07-F1
#
_cell.length_a   1.000
_cell.length_b   1.000
_cell.length_c   1.000
_cell.angle_alpha   90.00
_cell.angle_beta   90.00
_cell.angle_gamma   90.00
#
_symmetry.space_group_name_H-M   'P 1'
#
loop_
_entity.id
_entity.type
_entity.pdbx_description
1 polymer ?
#
loop_
_entity_poly.entity_id
_entity_poly.type
_entity_poly.pdbx_seq_one_letter_code
_entity_poly.pdbx_strand_id
1 'polypeptide(L)'
;MAVRIRLKRLGRRHRPFYRVAVIDSRSPRDGRTIEDVGHYDPMVKDKSQRVTLNMERIDYWVSVGAQPSDRVAVLIDKVKTNRFGTANEPPPLTAPKELPPPEEPATEEAATEEAATEEAATEEAATEEAA
;
A
#
# COMPACT_ATOMS: atom_id res chain seq x y z
N MET A 1 -37.00 -10.03 5.04
CA MET A 1 -35.84 -10.43 5.84
C MET A 1 -35.10 -11.43 5.02
N ALA A 2 -34.27 -10.94 4.11
CA ALA A 2 -33.44 -11.79 3.27
C ALA A 2 -32.16 -11.02 3.04
N VAL A 3 -31.06 -11.57 3.54
CA VAL A 3 -29.73 -11.01 3.31
C VAL A 3 -29.35 -11.32 1.86
N ARG A 4 -28.92 -10.30 1.13
CA ARG A 4 -28.44 -10.42 -0.25
C ARG A 4 -27.00 -9.95 -0.35
N ILE A 5 -26.20 -10.70 -1.09
CA ILE A 5 -24.86 -10.27 -1.51
C ILE A 5 -25.03 -9.55 -2.85
N ARG A 6 -24.87 -8.22 -2.86
CA ARG A 6 -25.14 -7.38 -4.03
C ARG A 6 -24.06 -6.33 -4.25
N LEU A 7 -24.05 -5.76 -5.46
CA LEU A 7 -23.15 -4.68 -5.81
C LEU A 7 -23.69 -3.34 -5.30
N LYS A 8 -22.93 -2.68 -4.44
CA LYS A 8 -23.12 -1.29 -4.06
C LYS A 8 -22.36 -0.41 -5.04
N ARG A 9 -23.02 0.58 -5.64
CA ARG A 9 -22.38 1.44 -6.66
C ARG A 9 -21.75 2.65 -5.98
N LEU A 10 -20.46 2.81 -6.21
CA LEU A 10 -19.66 3.95 -5.81
C LEU A 10 -18.98 4.55 -7.05
N GLY A 11 -18.14 5.56 -6.82
CA GLY A 11 -17.38 6.22 -7.86
C GLY A 11 -18.04 7.50 -8.35
N ARG A 12 -17.59 7.98 -9.51
CA ARG A 12 -17.99 9.27 -10.09
C ARG A 12 -18.73 9.05 -11.40
N ARG A 13 -19.30 10.13 -11.95
CA ARG A 13 -19.88 10.10 -13.30
C ARG A 13 -18.81 9.60 -14.30
N HIS A 14 -19.19 8.68 -15.19
CA HIS A 14 -18.30 8.02 -16.16
C HIS A 14 -17.12 7.19 -15.58
N ARG A 15 -17.05 6.98 -14.25
CA ARG A 15 -16.08 6.08 -13.59
C ARG A 15 -16.78 5.31 -12.46
N PRO A 16 -17.54 4.25 -12.79
CA PRO A 16 -18.22 3.44 -11.80
C PRO A 16 -17.22 2.53 -11.07
N PHE A 17 -17.40 2.42 -9.76
CA PHE A 17 -16.71 1.46 -8.90
C PHE A 17 -17.77 0.69 -8.11
N TYR A 18 -17.57 -0.60 -7.87
CA TYR A 18 -18.55 -1.40 -7.13
C TYR A 18 -17.92 -2.03 -5.90
N ARG A 19 -18.63 -1.99 -4.78
CA ARG A 19 -18.32 -2.83 -3.60
C ARG A 19 -19.24 -4.03 -3.60
N VAL A 20 -18.70 -5.20 -3.26
CA VAL A 20 -19.47 -6.41 -3.04
C VAL A 20 -19.85 -6.42 -1.57
N ALA A 21 -21.15 -6.23 -1.31
CA ALA A 21 -21.65 -5.83 -0.01
C ALA A 21 -22.78 -6.77 0.42
N VAL A 22 -22.76 -7.19 1.69
CA VAL A 22 -23.79 -8.02 2.31
C VAL A 22 -24.82 -7.10 2.99
N ILE A 23 -26.04 -7.06 2.46
CA ILE A 23 -27.07 -6.11 2.88
C ILE A 23 -28.44 -6.82 2.97
N ASP A 24 -29.31 -6.39 3.90
CA ASP A 24 -30.72 -6.79 3.82
C ASP A 24 -31.36 -6.28 2.51
N SER A 25 -32.15 -7.16 1.89
CA SER A 25 -32.87 -6.91 0.63
C SER A 25 -33.69 -5.61 0.60
N ARG A 26 -34.28 -5.20 1.72
CA ARG A 26 -35.17 -4.03 1.81
C ARG A 26 -34.40 -2.71 1.89
N SER A 27 -33.13 -2.76 2.27
CA SER A 27 -32.30 -1.56 2.37
C SER A 27 -32.02 -0.95 0.99
N PRO A 28 -31.84 0.38 0.88
CA PRO A 28 -31.50 1.03 -0.38
C PRO A 28 -30.15 0.54 -0.90
N ARG A 29 -29.93 0.61 -2.22
CA ARG A 29 -28.73 0.07 -2.90
C ARG A 29 -27.43 0.49 -2.20
N ASP A 30 -27.31 1.78 -1.91
CA ASP A 30 -26.10 2.37 -1.32
C ASP A 30 -26.21 2.64 0.18
N GLY A 31 -27.16 1.98 0.85
CA GLY A 31 -27.40 2.10 2.29
C GLY A 31 -26.32 1.47 3.17
N ARG A 32 -26.69 1.29 4.45
CA ARG A 32 -25.84 0.64 5.47
C ARG A 32 -25.60 -0.82 5.10
N THR A 33 -24.33 -1.20 5.03
CA THR A 33 -23.90 -2.58 4.83
C THR A 33 -23.72 -3.29 6.18
N ILE A 34 -23.95 -4.60 6.22
CA ILE A 34 -23.54 -5.46 7.34
C ILE A 34 -22.03 -5.70 7.27
N GLU A 35 -21.56 -6.17 6.11
CA GLU A 35 -20.15 -6.45 5.81
C GLU A 35 -19.82 -6.19 4.33
N ASP A 36 -18.67 -5.55 4.08
CA ASP A 36 -18.10 -5.42 2.73
C ASP A 36 -17.12 -6.59 2.51
N VAL A 37 -17.46 -7.51 1.60
CA VAL A 37 -16.69 -8.75 1.34
C VAL A 37 -15.75 -8.63 0.13
N GLY A 38 -15.75 -7.49 -0.57
CA GLY A 38 -14.85 -7.26 -1.68
C GLY A 38 -15.19 -6.05 -2.54
N HIS A 39 -14.53 -5.95 -3.68
CA HIS A 39 -14.79 -4.90 -4.67
C HIS A 39 -14.64 -5.39 -6.10
N TYR A 40 -15.25 -4.64 -7.00
CA TYR A 40 -15.21 -4.85 -8.44
C TYR A 40 -15.02 -3.51 -9.17
N ASP A 41 -13.92 -3.38 -9.89
CA ASP A 41 -13.65 -2.24 -10.77
C ASP A 41 -13.67 -2.70 -12.25
N PRO A 42 -14.72 -2.36 -13.02
CA PRO A 42 -14.78 -2.69 -14.44
C PRO A 42 -13.83 -1.85 -15.32
N MET A 43 -13.29 -0.74 -14.81
CA MET A 43 -12.46 0.21 -15.57
C MET A 43 -10.98 -0.16 -15.56
N VAL A 44 -10.55 -1.09 -14.71
CA VAL A 44 -9.17 -1.61 -14.69
C VAL A 44 -8.94 -2.49 -15.92
N LYS A 45 -7.86 -2.24 -16.66
CA LYS A 45 -7.53 -3.00 -17.88
C LYS A 45 -7.13 -4.43 -17.53
N ASP A 46 -6.29 -4.60 -16.52
CA ASP A 46 -5.80 -5.90 -16.05
C ASP A 46 -6.90 -6.71 -15.36
N LYS A 47 -7.29 -7.84 -15.97
CA LYS A 47 -8.42 -8.65 -15.51
C LYS A 47 -8.24 -9.20 -14.10
N SER A 48 -7.01 -9.48 -13.71
CA SER A 48 -6.65 -10.05 -12.42
C SER A 48 -6.82 -9.09 -11.25
N GLN A 49 -6.67 -7.78 -11.49
CA GLN A 49 -6.87 -6.75 -10.46
C GLN A 49 -8.31 -6.19 -10.45
N ARG A 50 -9.17 -6.59 -11.40
CA ARG A 50 -10.55 -6.07 -11.48
C ARG A 50 -11.41 -6.48 -10.28
N VAL A 51 -11.14 -7.63 -9.69
CA VAL A 51 -12.00 -8.26 -8.69
C VAL A 51 -11.16 -8.72 -7.52
N THR A 52 -11.51 -8.24 -6.33
CA THR A 52 -10.96 -8.72 -5.06
C THR A 52 -12.12 -9.19 -4.22
N LEU A 53 -12.16 -10.48 -3.89
CA LEU A 53 -13.22 -11.08 -3.08
C LEU A 53 -12.59 -11.86 -1.91
N ASN A 54 -13.14 -11.67 -0.72
CA ASN A 54 -12.87 -12.56 0.40
C ASN A 54 -13.79 -13.79 0.27
N MET A 55 -13.25 -14.88 -0.26
CA MET A 55 -14.01 -16.09 -0.55
C MET A 55 -14.51 -16.78 0.72
N GLU A 56 -13.72 -16.77 1.81
CA GLU A 56 -14.10 -17.39 3.09
C GLU A 56 -15.37 -16.76 3.66
N ARG A 57 -15.44 -15.42 3.64
CA ARG A 57 -16.62 -14.69 4.12
C ARG A 57 -17.81 -14.87 3.20
N ILE A 58 -17.60 -14.92 1.88
CA ILE A 58 -18.68 -15.17 0.93
C ILE A 58 -19.29 -16.56 1.15
N ASP A 59 -18.46 -17.59 1.27
CA ASP A 59 -18.94 -18.96 1.48
C ASP A 59 -19.67 -19.10 2.83
N TYR A 60 -19.23 -18.40 3.89
CA TYR A 60 -19.97 -18.28 5.15
C TYR A 60 -21.36 -17.65 4.96
N TRP A 61 -21.45 -16.52 4.28
CA TRP A 61 -22.74 -15.86 4.09
C TRP A 61 -23.70 -16.68 3.24
N VAL A 62 -23.18 -17.38 2.22
CA VAL A 62 -23.96 -18.33 1.41
C VAL A 62 -24.46 -19.50 2.26
N SER A 63 -23.64 -20.04 3.17
CA SER A 63 -24.06 -21.14 4.05
C SER A 63 -25.14 -20.73 5.05
N VAL A 64 -25.14 -19.47 5.50
CA VAL A 64 -26.20 -18.87 6.34
C VAL A 64 -27.46 -18.54 5.52
N GLY A 65 -27.45 -18.74 4.21
CA GLY A 65 -28.60 -18.58 3.33
C GLY A 65 -28.69 -17.23 2.63
N ALA A 66 -27.61 -16.43 2.64
CA ALA A 66 -27.57 -15.19 1.86
C ALA A 66 -27.57 -15.51 0.36
N GLN A 67 -28.43 -14.82 -0.39
CA GLN A 67 -28.58 -15.03 -1.83
C GLN A 67 -27.74 -14.01 -2.61
N PRO A 68 -26.74 -14.43 -3.41
CA PRO A 68 -26.00 -13.53 -4.29
C PRO A 68 -26.88 -13.07 -5.46
N SER A 69 -26.66 -11.86 -5.96
CA SER A 69 -27.28 -11.41 -7.22
C SER A 69 -26.59 -12.05 -8.42
N ASP A 70 -27.28 -12.12 -9.58
CA ASP A 70 -26.77 -12.80 -10.78
C ASP A 70 -25.36 -12.34 -11.19
N ARG A 71 -25.10 -11.02 -11.12
CA ARG A 71 -23.78 -10.46 -11.42
C ARG A 71 -22.73 -10.89 -10.40
N VAL A 72 -23.08 -10.91 -9.11
CA VAL A 72 -22.15 -11.35 -8.06
C VAL A 72 -21.87 -12.85 -8.19
N ALA A 73 -22.88 -13.67 -8.49
CA ALA A 73 -22.72 -15.09 -8.75
C ALA A 73 -21.74 -15.35 -9.90
N VAL A 74 -21.86 -14.60 -11.00
CA VAL A 74 -20.91 -14.67 -12.14
C VAL A 74 -19.49 -14.24 -11.73
N LEU A 75 -19.34 -13.24 -10.86
CA LEU A 75 -18.02 -12.84 -10.37
C LEU A 75 -17.40 -13.93 -9.49
N ILE A 76 -18.17 -14.52 -8.58
CA ILE A 76 -17.75 -15.63 -7.72
C ILE A 76 -17.31 -16.82 -8.58
N ASP A 77 -18.12 -17.23 -9.56
CA ASP A 77 -17.78 -18.33 -10.49
C ASP A 77 -16.46 -18.07 -11.22
N LYS A 78 -16.29 -16.87 -11.77
CA LYS A 78 -15.05 -16.50 -12.47
C LYS A 78 -13.81 -16.51 -11.57
N VAL A 79 -13.95 -16.11 -10.29
CA VAL A 79 -12.86 -16.23 -9.32
C VAL A 79 -12.58 -17.70 -9.00
N LYS A 80 -13.62 -18.52 -8.78
CA LYS A 80 -13.47 -19.98 -8.53
C LYS A 80 -12.84 -20.72 -9.71
N THR A 81 -13.19 -20.38 -10.95
CA THR A 81 -12.56 -20.95 -12.17
C THR A 81 -11.22 -20.29 -12.52
N ASN A 82 -10.70 -19.37 -11.70
CA ASN A 82 -9.48 -18.59 -11.95
C ASN A 82 -9.45 -17.86 -13.32
N ARG A 83 -10.63 -17.49 -13.85
CA ARG A 83 -10.81 -16.88 -15.19
C ARG A 83 -10.33 -15.42 -15.28
N PHE A 84 -10.02 -14.80 -14.14
CA PHE A 84 -9.46 -13.45 -14.08
C PHE A 84 -7.93 -13.42 -14.26
N GLY A 85 -7.25 -14.58 -14.22
CA GLY A 85 -5.79 -14.71 -14.32
C GLY A 85 -5.09 -14.32 -13.02
N THR A 86 -3.81 -14.70 -12.89
CA THR A 86 -2.95 -14.27 -11.78
C THR A 86 -2.64 -12.77 -11.91
N ALA A 87 -2.61 -12.05 -10.79
CA ALA A 87 -2.22 -10.63 -10.79
C ALA A 87 -0.80 -10.49 -11.34
N ASN A 88 -0.63 -9.65 -12.37
CA ASN A 88 0.71 -9.17 -12.70
C ASN A 88 1.19 -8.37 -11.49
N GLU A 89 2.41 -8.64 -11.03
CA GLU A 89 3.03 -7.87 -9.96
C GLU A 89 2.90 -6.38 -10.31
N PRO A 90 2.57 -5.53 -9.32
CA PRO A 90 2.55 -4.10 -9.57
C PRO A 90 3.91 -3.71 -10.16
N PRO A 91 3.95 -2.90 -11.23
CA PRO A 91 5.22 -2.43 -11.76
C PRO A 91 6.00 -1.82 -10.59
N PRO A 92 7.31 -2.14 -10.45
CA PRO A 92 8.09 -1.65 -9.34
C PRO A 92 7.92 -0.14 -9.31
N LEU A 93 7.46 0.38 -8.17
CA LEU A 93 7.49 1.81 -7.91
C LEU A 93 8.93 2.22 -8.16
N THR A 94 9.16 3.10 -9.13
CA THR A 94 10.49 3.64 -9.44
C THR A 94 11.17 3.95 -8.11
N ALA A 95 12.34 3.33 -7.87
CA ALA A 95 13.09 3.55 -6.63
C ALA A 95 13.17 5.07 -6.37
N PRO A 96 13.03 5.52 -5.10
CA PRO A 96 13.22 6.93 -4.78
C PRO A 96 14.55 7.38 -5.40
N LYS A 97 14.51 8.45 -6.20
CA LYS A 97 15.69 9.02 -6.82
C LYS A 97 16.72 9.23 -5.71
N GLU A 98 17.81 8.49 -5.78
CA GLU A 98 18.92 8.59 -4.85
C GLU A 98 19.30 10.06 -4.77
N LEU A 99 19.15 10.64 -3.56
CA LEU A 99 19.66 11.97 -3.29
C LEU A 99 21.15 11.94 -3.68
N PRO A 100 21.66 12.94 -4.42
CA PRO A 100 23.09 13.00 -4.68
C PRO A 100 23.80 12.87 -3.33
N PRO A 101 24.88 12.06 -3.25
CA PRO A 101 25.67 12.00 -2.03
C PRO A 101 26.01 13.44 -1.63
N PRO A 102 25.98 13.78 -0.32
CA PRO A 102 26.53 15.06 0.10
C PRO A 102 27.93 15.12 -0.49
N GLU A 103 28.18 16.12 -1.35
CA GLU A 103 29.54 16.48 -1.70
C GLU A 103 30.23 16.75 -0.37
N GLU A 104 31.16 15.89 0.01
CA GLU A 104 32.22 16.24 0.93
C GLU A 104 33.28 16.97 0.11
N PRO A 105 33.36 18.31 0.16
CA PRO A 105 34.60 18.96 -0.15
C PRO A 105 35.33 19.25 1.17
N ALA A 106 36.46 18.58 1.32
CA ALA A 106 37.70 19.20 1.77
C ALA A 106 37.61 20.07 3.04
N THR A 107 37.82 19.45 4.21
CA THR A 107 38.68 19.97 5.29
C THR A 107 38.94 18.87 6.31
N GLU A 108 39.46 17.73 5.87
CA GLU A 108 40.18 16.80 6.76
C GLU A 108 41.69 17.11 6.78
N GLU A 109 42.15 18.07 5.95
CA GLU A 109 43.55 18.52 5.92
C GLU A 109 43.85 19.76 6.79
N ALA A 110 42.86 20.36 7.49
CA ALA A 110 43.10 21.54 8.34
C ALA A 110 43.31 21.22 9.83
N ALA A 111 43.10 19.97 10.28
CA ALA A 111 43.23 19.59 11.68
C ALA A 111 44.61 19.00 12.05
N THR A 112 45.48 18.74 11.08
CA THR A 112 46.85 18.23 11.33
C THR A 112 47.91 19.32 11.46
N GLU A 113 47.56 20.59 11.24
CA GLU A 113 48.52 21.71 11.36
C GLU A 113 48.35 22.52 12.67
N GLU A 114 47.19 22.47 13.33
CA GLU A 114 46.98 23.15 14.62
C GLU A 114 47.43 22.35 15.86
N ALA A 115 47.66 21.04 15.75
CA ALA A 115 48.20 20.24 16.85
C ALA A 115 49.75 20.28 16.96
N ALA A 116 50.44 20.85 15.96
CA ALA A 116 51.91 20.98 15.96
C ALA A 116 52.42 22.32 16.51
N THR A 117 51.53 23.27 16.83
CA THR A 117 51.93 24.58 17.39
C THR A 117 51.76 24.66 18.92
N GLU A 118 51.08 23.69 19.55
CA GLU A 118 50.91 23.66 21.01
C GLU A 118 51.96 22.81 21.74
N GLU A 119 52.67 21.91 21.03
CA GLU A 119 53.77 21.11 21.63
C GLU A 119 55.16 21.79 21.58
N ALA A 120 55.30 22.90 20.83
CA ALA A 120 56.52 23.71 20.80
C ALA A 120 56.53 24.86 21.84
N ALA A 121 55.43 25.09 22.57
CA ALA A 121 55.33 26.13 23.59
C ALA A 121 55.49 25.61 25.03
N THR A 122 55.64 24.30 25.23
CA THR A 122 55.80 23.67 26.56
C THR A 122 57.21 23.16 26.84
N GLU A 123 58.13 23.21 25.88
CA GLU A 123 59.54 22.83 26.09
C GLU A 123 60.50 24.03 26.26
N GLU A 124 60.06 25.27 26.01
CA GLU A 124 60.88 26.49 26.24
C GLU A 124 60.64 27.16 27.61
N ALA A 125 59.77 26.61 28.46
CA ALA A 125 59.55 27.09 29.84
C ALA A 125 60.17 26.18 30.92
N ALA A 126 60.87 25.10 30.53
CA ALA A 126 61.47 24.13 31.45
C ALA A 126 63.01 23.98 31.31
N THR A 127 63.68 24.86 30.54
CA THR A 127 65.15 24.94 30.45
C THR A 127 65.70 26.35 30.71
N GLU A 128 65.09 27.09 31.64
CA GLU A 128 65.75 28.22 32.31
C GLU A 128 65.52 28.15 33.83
N GLU A 129 66.09 27.13 34.46
CA GLU A 129 66.54 27.22 35.85
C GLU A 129 68.08 27.11 35.83
N ALA A 130 68.80 28.21 35.56
CA ALA A 130 70.24 28.36 35.87
C ALA A 130 70.81 29.75 35.48
N ALA A 131 70.71 30.75 36.37
CA ALA A 131 71.73 31.78 36.63
C ALA A 131 71.34 32.68 37.82
#